data_AF-A0A0S8AHH3-F1
#
_entry.id   AF-A0A0S8AHH3-F1
#
_cell.length_a   1.000
_cell.length_b   1.000
_cell.length_c   1.000
_cell.angle_alpha   90.00
_cell.angle_beta   90.00
_cell.angle_gamma   90.00
#
_symmetry.space_group_name_H-M   'P 1'
#
loop_
_entity.id
_entity.type
_entity.pdbx_description
1 polymer ?
#
loop_
_entity_poly.entity_id
_entity_poly.type
_entity_poly.pdbx_seq_one_letter_code
_entity_poly.pdbx_strand_id
1 'polypeptide(L)'
;MALSYVYRVLLTGLLPVIAALVYLEGQRYDPALIRFDQLPSESSTTARLLPESIDGFTLLGNVRLYTKDNLYEYVNGHAEYFISAGFISLAVGEYTASESSSTEPNVIIDIYDMGKSIQAFGVLSDESGGSLSDIDGGFTGFRSPAGISFTNGQYYIKLSSFNDNVSLETIASRIAGSMGEAADAFSEFSQLPDIGIVAATRFIKEAYRGLDFLNNVIEREYVINGSTVHIFIVKQDMGDIHEITESFMKYFRQSGIEFSSINIKNSTVHKISDPYEGDWSLIVFPDSLVGVFGAADDTIVQKLLTESGS
;
A
#
# COMPACT_ATOMS: atom_id res chain seq x y z
N MET A 1 30.09 -13.26 -51.46
CA MET A 1 29.69 -14.58 -50.92
C MET A 1 30.51 -14.99 -49.68
N ALA A 2 31.84 -14.75 -49.63
CA ALA A 2 32.69 -15.09 -48.49
C ALA A 2 32.38 -14.32 -47.18
N LEU A 3 31.99 -13.04 -47.25
CA LEU A 3 31.73 -12.21 -46.06
C LEU A 3 30.56 -12.74 -45.20
N SER A 4 29.51 -13.25 -45.83
CA SER A 4 28.33 -13.82 -45.13
C SER A 4 28.65 -15.12 -44.40
N TYR A 5 29.60 -15.91 -44.89
CA TYR A 5 30.02 -17.16 -44.25
C TYR A 5 30.82 -16.89 -42.97
N VAL A 6 31.70 -15.88 -42.99
CA VAL A 6 32.50 -15.47 -41.82
C VAL A 6 31.60 -15.00 -40.67
N TYR A 7 30.59 -14.17 -40.94
CA TYR A 7 29.66 -13.73 -39.89
C TYR A 7 28.82 -14.88 -39.33
N ARG A 8 28.40 -15.84 -40.15
CA ARG A 8 27.65 -17.02 -39.67
C ARG A 8 28.50 -17.87 -38.74
N VAL A 9 29.76 -18.12 -39.08
CA VAL A 9 30.69 -18.89 -38.24
C VAL A 9 31.03 -18.15 -36.95
N LEU A 10 31.19 -16.82 -37.00
CA LEU A 10 31.39 -15.98 -35.81
C LEU A 10 30.18 -16.03 -34.88
N LEU A 11 28.96 -15.91 -35.42
CA LEU A 11 27.73 -15.89 -34.62
C LEU A 11 27.44 -17.26 -33.99
N THR A 12 27.66 -18.36 -34.73
CA THR A 12 27.48 -19.72 -34.20
C THR A 12 28.59 -20.13 -33.25
N GLY A 13 29.80 -19.59 -33.38
CA GLY A 13 30.91 -19.81 -32.45
C GLY A 13 30.79 -19.01 -31.15
N LEU A 14 30.13 -17.85 -31.16
CA LEU A 14 29.98 -16.99 -29.99
C LEU A 14 29.05 -17.60 -28.91
N LEU A 15 27.94 -18.21 -29.33
CA LEU A 15 26.96 -18.82 -28.43
C LEU A 15 27.54 -19.88 -27.47
N PRO A 16 28.30 -20.89 -27.94
CA PRO A 16 28.89 -21.87 -27.04
C PRO A 16 29.98 -21.27 -26.14
N VAL A 17 30.66 -20.20 -26.57
CA VAL A 17 31.65 -19.49 -25.74
C VAL A 17 30.96 -18.74 -24.59
N ILE A 18 29.86 -18.06 -24.86
CA ILE A 18 29.04 -17.42 -23.83
C ILE A 18 28.49 -18.48 -22.87
N ALA A 19 27.95 -19.59 -23.39
CA ALA A 19 27.44 -20.68 -22.55
C ALA A 19 28.54 -21.28 -21.65
N ALA A 20 29.75 -21.48 -22.18
CA ALA A 20 30.89 -21.97 -21.41
C ALA A 20 31.35 -20.96 -20.35
N LEU A 21 31.37 -19.67 -20.67
CA LEU A 21 31.69 -18.61 -19.70
C LEU A 21 30.66 -18.55 -18.57
N VAL A 22 29.37 -18.53 -18.91
CA VAL A 22 28.28 -18.57 -17.91
C VAL A 22 28.34 -19.83 -17.05
N TYR A 23 28.68 -20.98 -17.64
CA TYR A 23 28.86 -22.23 -16.88
C TYR A 23 30.05 -22.16 -15.91
N LEU A 24 31.20 -21.66 -16.36
CA LEU A 24 32.41 -21.54 -15.53
C LEU A 24 32.25 -20.48 -14.43
N GLU A 25 31.54 -19.39 -14.72
CA GLU A 25 31.23 -18.33 -13.77
C GLU A 25 30.13 -18.78 -12.79
N GLY A 26 29.11 -19.48 -13.28
CA GLY A 26 28.06 -20.08 -12.47
C GLY A 26 28.55 -21.19 -11.53
N GLN A 27 29.68 -21.85 -11.84
CA GLN A 27 30.36 -22.77 -10.92
C GLN A 27 31.05 -22.05 -9.76
N ARG A 28 31.29 -20.73 -9.86
CA ARG A 28 31.82 -19.88 -8.79
C ARG A 28 30.71 -19.15 -8.02
N TYR A 29 29.53 -19.78 -7.96
CA TYR A 29 28.42 -19.30 -7.17
C TYR A 29 28.79 -19.22 -5.68
N ASP A 30 28.63 -18.04 -5.09
CA ASP A 30 28.78 -17.84 -3.65
C ASP A 30 27.44 -18.13 -2.95
N PRO A 31 27.29 -19.25 -2.24
CA PRO A 31 26.07 -19.56 -1.51
C PRO A 31 25.77 -18.57 -0.36
N ALA A 32 26.71 -17.71 0.03
CA ALA A 32 26.46 -16.64 0.99
C ALA A 32 25.59 -15.51 0.44
N LEU A 33 25.42 -15.39 -0.88
CA LEU A 33 24.53 -14.40 -1.50
C LEU A 33 23.05 -14.77 -1.38
N ILE A 34 22.73 -16.03 -1.06
CA ILE A 34 21.35 -16.49 -0.80
C ILE A 34 21.33 -17.30 0.49
N ARG A 35 21.23 -16.59 1.63
CA ARG A 35 21.05 -17.21 2.96
C ARG A 35 19.58 -17.36 3.29
N PHE A 36 19.01 -18.52 2.97
CA PHE A 36 17.61 -18.89 3.29
C PHE A 36 17.39 -19.25 4.77
N ASP A 37 18.46 -19.37 5.53
CA ASP A 37 18.52 -19.89 6.90
C ASP A 37 18.50 -18.79 7.97
N GLN A 38 18.58 -17.51 7.55
CA GLN A 38 18.45 -16.36 8.44
C GLN A 38 17.26 -15.50 8.00
N LEU A 39 16.05 -15.97 8.29
CA LEU A 39 14.88 -15.11 8.26
C LEU A 39 15.09 -13.95 9.26
N PRO A 40 14.89 -12.69 8.85
CA PRO A 40 15.01 -11.55 9.75
C PRO A 40 14.17 -11.73 11.01
N SER A 41 14.63 -11.15 12.13
CA SER A 41 13.91 -11.21 13.41
C SER A 41 12.46 -10.71 13.29
N GLU A 42 12.18 -9.78 12.38
CA GLU A 42 10.83 -9.24 12.13
C GLU A 42 9.90 -10.31 11.53
N SER A 43 10.37 -11.08 10.55
CA SER A 43 9.62 -12.24 10.02
C SER A 43 9.30 -13.28 11.09
N SER A 44 10.20 -13.45 12.07
CA SER A 44 9.97 -14.35 13.21
C SER A 44 8.88 -13.86 14.19
N THR A 45 8.63 -12.55 14.23
CA THR A 45 7.54 -11.96 15.03
C THR A 45 6.20 -12.18 14.34
N THR A 46 6.11 -11.92 13.02
CA THR A 46 4.87 -12.11 12.26
C THR A 46 4.42 -13.57 12.25
N ALA A 47 5.35 -14.54 12.20
CA ALA A 47 5.00 -15.97 12.31
C ALA A 47 4.27 -16.33 13.60
N ARG A 48 4.56 -15.66 14.73
CA ARG A 48 3.93 -15.95 16.02
C ARG A 48 2.46 -15.51 16.08
N LEU A 49 2.01 -14.70 15.12
CA LEU A 49 0.63 -14.26 15.01
C LEU A 49 -0.29 -15.36 14.45
N LEU A 50 0.29 -16.41 13.86
CA LEU A 50 -0.42 -17.58 13.37
C LEU A 50 -0.35 -18.72 14.40
N PRO A 51 -1.44 -19.03 15.10
CA PRO A 51 -1.46 -20.09 16.11
C PRO A 51 -1.44 -21.48 15.46
N GLU A 52 -0.97 -22.50 16.20
CA GLU A 52 -1.00 -23.91 15.73
C GLU A 52 -2.42 -24.43 15.49
N SER A 53 -3.42 -23.87 16.17
CA SER A 53 -4.83 -24.20 15.99
C SER A 53 -5.72 -22.98 16.17
N ILE A 54 -6.77 -22.88 15.36
CA ILE A 54 -7.76 -21.80 15.41
C ILE A 54 -9.13 -22.31 14.98
N ASP A 55 -10.14 -22.10 15.82
CA ASP A 55 -11.56 -22.36 15.50
C ASP A 55 -11.87 -23.75 14.91
N GLY A 56 -11.23 -24.81 15.43
CA GLY A 56 -11.42 -26.19 14.93
C GLY A 56 -10.60 -26.53 13.68
N PHE A 57 -9.67 -25.65 13.31
CA PHE A 57 -8.65 -25.91 12.29
C PHE A 57 -7.26 -25.99 12.93
N THR A 58 -6.40 -26.79 12.31
CA THR A 58 -5.00 -26.98 12.71
C THR A 58 -4.10 -26.57 11.56
N LEU A 59 -2.96 -25.94 11.88
CA LEU A 59 -1.95 -25.55 10.90
C LEU A 59 -1.43 -26.79 10.14
N LEU A 60 -1.46 -26.69 8.82
CA LEU A 60 -0.94 -27.67 7.90
C LEU A 60 0.53 -27.37 7.62
N GLY A 61 1.44 -28.16 8.21
CA GLY A 61 2.87 -27.96 8.07
C GLY A 61 3.38 -26.79 8.91
N ASN A 62 4.30 -25.98 8.35
CA ASN A 62 4.91 -24.83 9.02
C ASN A 62 4.41 -23.52 8.42
N VAL A 63 4.39 -22.46 9.22
CA VAL A 63 4.18 -21.09 8.72
C VAL A 63 5.26 -20.77 7.68
N ARG A 64 4.83 -20.32 6.50
CA ARG A 64 5.74 -19.83 5.46
C ARG A 64 5.98 -18.35 5.67
N LEU A 65 7.24 -17.94 5.53
CA LEU A 65 7.67 -16.57 5.74
C LEU A 65 8.27 -15.99 4.47
N TYR A 66 7.86 -14.76 4.18
CA TYR A 66 8.33 -13.99 3.04
C TYR A 66 8.84 -12.62 3.50
N THR A 67 9.90 -12.19 2.84
CA THR A 67 10.58 -10.91 2.98
C THR A 67 10.55 -10.20 1.63
N LYS A 68 11.07 -8.97 1.57
CA LYS A 68 11.16 -8.22 0.30
C LYS A 68 11.88 -9.03 -0.79
N ASP A 69 12.86 -9.84 -0.39
CA ASP A 69 13.72 -10.57 -1.31
C ASP A 69 13.04 -11.78 -1.97
N ASN A 70 11.98 -12.32 -1.39
CA ASN A 70 11.31 -13.53 -1.91
C ASN A 70 9.77 -13.42 -2.00
N LEU A 71 9.19 -12.25 -1.69
CA LEU A 71 7.74 -12.04 -1.77
C LEU A 71 7.16 -12.38 -3.16
N TYR A 72 7.94 -12.15 -4.22
CA TYR A 72 7.54 -12.44 -5.60
C TYR A 72 7.13 -13.90 -5.83
N GLU A 73 7.64 -14.83 -5.02
CA GLU A 73 7.33 -16.26 -5.09
C GLU A 73 5.88 -16.54 -4.66
N TYR A 74 5.32 -15.71 -3.79
CA TYR A 74 3.96 -15.88 -3.29
C TYR A 74 2.93 -15.05 -4.06
N VAL A 75 3.22 -13.77 -4.30
CA VAL A 75 2.23 -12.82 -4.86
C VAL A 75 2.28 -12.72 -6.39
N ASN A 76 2.89 -13.69 -7.08
CA ASN A 76 2.88 -13.86 -8.54
C ASN A 76 3.22 -12.58 -9.33
N GLY A 77 4.33 -11.92 -8.96
CA GLY A 77 4.81 -10.71 -9.65
C GLY A 77 4.19 -9.39 -9.18
N HIS A 78 3.25 -9.42 -8.24
CA HIS A 78 2.69 -8.22 -7.61
C HIS A 78 3.52 -7.71 -6.39
N ALA A 79 4.73 -8.24 -6.19
CA ALA A 79 5.54 -7.94 -5.01
C ALA A 79 5.96 -6.47 -4.93
N GLU A 80 6.28 -5.87 -6.07
CA GLU A 80 6.74 -4.48 -6.14
C GLU A 80 5.71 -3.50 -5.56
N TYR A 81 4.42 -3.78 -5.75
CA TYR A 81 3.34 -2.97 -5.19
C TYR A 81 3.36 -2.99 -3.65
N PHE A 82 3.43 -4.17 -3.03
CA PHE A 82 3.49 -4.26 -1.57
C PHE A 82 4.77 -3.61 -1.02
N ILE A 83 5.91 -3.82 -1.71
CA ILE A 83 7.21 -3.27 -1.31
C ILE A 83 7.17 -1.73 -1.33
N SER A 84 6.67 -1.11 -2.40
CA SER A 84 6.51 0.35 -2.49
C SER A 84 5.46 0.89 -1.52
N ALA A 85 4.45 0.09 -1.17
CA ALA A 85 3.45 0.43 -0.16
C ALA A 85 3.97 0.37 1.29
N GLY A 86 5.19 -0.16 1.53
CA GLY A 86 5.82 -0.19 2.86
C GLY A 86 5.96 -1.57 3.50
N PHE A 87 5.80 -2.64 2.72
CA PHE A 87 5.92 -4.02 3.21
C PHE A 87 7.21 -4.29 4.00
N ILE A 88 7.07 -5.03 5.10
CA ILE A 88 8.18 -5.53 5.93
C ILE A 88 8.33 -7.04 5.74
N SER A 89 7.27 -7.79 6.05
CA SER A 89 7.26 -9.26 5.94
C SER A 89 5.84 -9.81 5.81
N LEU A 90 5.73 -11.04 5.31
CA LEU A 90 4.48 -11.79 5.22
C LEU A 90 4.64 -13.14 5.92
N ALA A 91 3.66 -13.49 6.75
CA ALA A 91 3.47 -14.84 7.26
C ALA A 91 2.22 -15.47 6.65
N VAL A 92 2.37 -16.69 6.13
CA VAL A 92 1.28 -17.47 5.51
C VAL A 92 1.06 -18.75 6.30
N GLY A 93 -0.16 -18.91 6.82
CA GLY A 93 -0.61 -20.11 7.50
C GLY A 93 -1.68 -20.81 6.68
N GLU A 94 -1.43 -22.08 6.34
CA GLU A 94 -2.40 -22.95 5.71
C GLU A 94 -3.05 -23.82 6.78
N TYR A 95 -4.38 -23.91 6.83
CA TYR A 95 -5.11 -24.59 7.89
C TYR A 95 -6.08 -25.62 7.32
N THR A 96 -6.15 -26.79 7.96
CA THR A 96 -7.10 -27.86 7.64
C THR A 96 -7.97 -28.18 8.85
N ALA A 97 -9.18 -28.67 8.63
CA ALA A 97 -10.08 -29.05 9.73
C ALA A 97 -9.40 -30.09 10.62
N SER A 98 -9.45 -29.93 11.95
CA SER A 98 -8.64 -30.72 12.89
C SER A 98 -8.91 -32.24 12.84
N GLU A 99 -10.09 -32.67 12.38
CA GLU A 99 -10.43 -34.10 12.19
C GLU A 99 -10.22 -34.61 10.76
N SER A 100 -9.71 -33.75 9.86
CA SER A 100 -9.48 -34.10 8.47
C SER A 100 -8.12 -34.78 8.28
N SER A 101 -8.10 -35.82 7.44
CA SER A 101 -6.84 -36.37 6.90
C SER A 101 -6.43 -35.72 5.57
N SER A 102 -7.10 -34.62 5.19
CA SER A 102 -6.79 -33.89 3.97
C SER A 102 -5.40 -33.26 4.04
N THR A 103 -4.74 -33.20 2.89
CA THR A 103 -3.48 -32.48 2.68
C THR A 103 -3.70 -31.14 1.99
N GLU A 104 -4.96 -30.79 1.70
CA GLU A 104 -5.33 -29.49 1.14
C GLU A 104 -5.88 -28.58 2.24
N PRO A 105 -5.52 -27.29 2.24
CA PRO A 105 -6.03 -26.33 3.20
C PRO A 105 -7.52 -26.03 2.97
N ASN A 106 -8.25 -25.88 4.06
CA ASN A 106 -9.59 -25.30 4.03
C ASN A 106 -9.54 -23.77 4.09
N VAL A 107 -8.54 -23.23 4.80
CA VAL A 107 -8.36 -21.80 5.04
C VAL A 107 -6.89 -21.44 4.85
N ILE A 108 -6.63 -20.29 4.23
CA ILE A 108 -5.31 -19.67 4.20
C ILE A 108 -5.40 -18.31 4.87
N ILE A 109 -4.47 -18.03 5.78
CA ILE A 109 -4.34 -16.77 6.47
C ILE A 109 -3.01 -16.13 6.08
N ASP A 110 -3.10 -14.99 5.41
CA ASP A 110 -1.96 -14.14 5.07
C ASP A 110 -1.92 -12.96 6.04
N ILE A 111 -0.79 -12.75 6.71
CA ILE A 111 -0.56 -11.59 7.59
C ILE A 111 0.63 -10.82 7.04
N TYR A 112 0.34 -9.71 6.37
CA TYR A 112 1.32 -8.75 5.88
C TYR A 112 1.62 -7.74 6.98
N ASP A 113 2.87 -7.65 7.40
CA ASP A 113 3.36 -6.53 8.17
C ASP A 113 3.72 -5.38 7.22
N MET A 114 2.95 -4.29 7.28
CA MET A 114 3.13 -3.10 6.45
C MET A 114 3.89 -1.99 7.19
N GLY A 115 4.42 -2.26 8.38
CA GLY A 115 5.23 -1.33 9.18
C GLY A 115 4.48 -0.22 9.89
N LYS A 116 3.40 0.32 9.30
CA LYS A 116 2.53 1.31 9.92
C LYS A 116 1.06 1.06 9.60
N SER A 117 0.17 1.46 10.50
CA SER A 117 -1.28 1.30 10.31
C SER A 117 -1.79 2.01 9.05
N ILE A 118 -1.28 3.21 8.75
CA ILE A 118 -1.66 3.95 7.54
C ILE A 118 -1.22 3.24 6.25
N GLN A 119 -0.11 2.50 6.27
CA GLN A 119 0.37 1.72 5.12
C GLN A 119 -0.48 0.46 4.92
N ALA A 120 -0.84 -0.23 6.02
CA ALA A 120 -1.78 -1.35 5.98
C ALA A 120 -3.15 -0.92 5.42
N PHE A 121 -3.64 0.25 5.84
CA PHE A 121 -4.85 0.84 5.30
C PHE A 121 -4.74 1.20 3.81
N GLY A 122 -3.60 1.76 3.38
CA GLY A 122 -3.36 2.05 1.97
C GLY A 122 -3.55 0.81 1.11
N VAL A 123 -2.89 -0.30 1.48
CA VAL A 123 -3.04 -1.59 0.78
C VAL A 123 -4.48 -2.09 0.80
N LEU A 124 -5.15 -2.04 1.95
CA LEU A 124 -6.54 -2.47 2.09
C LEU A 124 -7.48 -1.66 1.18
N SER A 125 -7.34 -0.33 1.19
CA SER A 125 -8.18 0.57 0.41
C SER A 125 -7.96 0.37 -1.09
N ASP A 126 -6.71 0.26 -1.53
CA ASP A 126 -6.37 0.06 -2.94
C ASP A 126 -6.87 -1.29 -3.46
N GLU A 127 -6.68 -2.40 -2.72
CA GLU A 127 -7.22 -3.70 -3.11
C GLU A 127 -8.76 -3.73 -3.13
N SER A 128 -9.41 -2.96 -2.25
CA SER A 128 -10.88 -2.83 -2.24
C SER A 128 -11.44 -1.96 -3.37
N GLY A 129 -10.58 -1.27 -4.13
CA GLY A 129 -11.00 -0.23 -5.07
C GLY A 129 -11.66 0.99 -4.37
N GLY A 130 -11.32 1.24 -3.10
CA GLY A 130 -11.92 2.26 -2.25
C GLY A 130 -13.27 1.89 -1.62
N SER A 131 -13.77 0.68 -1.85
CA SER A 131 -15.06 0.20 -1.33
C SER A 131 -14.87 -0.62 -0.05
N LEU A 132 -14.56 0.09 1.05
CA LEU A 132 -14.48 -0.53 2.37
C LEU A 132 -15.85 -0.60 3.05
N SER A 133 -16.06 -1.66 3.80
CA SER A 133 -17.26 -1.92 4.58
C SER A 133 -16.88 -2.44 5.96
N ASP A 134 -17.76 -2.22 6.93
CA ASP A 134 -17.63 -2.91 8.21
C ASP A 134 -17.88 -4.40 7.99
N ILE A 135 -16.91 -5.23 8.40
CA ILE A 135 -17.06 -6.67 8.45
C ILE A 135 -17.58 -7.04 9.83
N ASP A 136 -18.53 -7.98 9.88
CA ASP A 136 -19.00 -8.59 11.12
C ASP A 136 -17.80 -8.99 11.99
N GLY A 137 -17.76 -8.47 13.22
CA GLY A 137 -16.58 -8.55 14.10
C GLY A 137 -15.92 -7.20 14.42
N GLY A 138 -16.38 -6.11 13.78
CA GLY A 138 -15.97 -4.74 14.12
C GLY A 138 -14.71 -4.26 13.40
N PHE A 139 -14.35 -4.91 12.29
CA PHE A 139 -13.19 -4.55 11.48
C PHE A 139 -13.61 -3.76 10.25
N THR A 140 -12.88 -2.69 9.94
CA THR A 140 -12.95 -2.09 8.60
C THR A 140 -12.19 -2.98 7.62
N GLY A 141 -12.87 -3.42 6.56
CA GLY A 141 -12.30 -4.34 5.58
C GLY A 141 -13.11 -4.41 4.29
N PHE A 142 -12.86 -5.43 3.47
CA PHE A 142 -13.71 -5.75 2.33
C PHE A 142 -13.82 -7.26 2.14
N ARG A 143 -14.91 -7.70 1.50
CA ARG A 143 -15.11 -9.08 1.08
C ARG A 143 -14.92 -9.21 -0.43
N SER A 144 -14.13 -10.21 -0.82
CA SER A 144 -14.00 -10.66 -2.20
C SER A 144 -14.62 -12.06 -2.34
N PRO A 145 -14.79 -12.58 -3.57
CA PRO A 145 -15.20 -13.97 -3.77
C PRO A 145 -14.25 -15.01 -3.14
N ALA A 146 -12.96 -14.65 -2.93
CA ALA A 146 -11.97 -15.55 -2.34
C ALA A 146 -12.00 -15.57 -0.79
N GLY A 147 -12.58 -14.54 -0.16
CA GLY A 147 -12.62 -14.40 1.29
C GLY A 147 -12.65 -12.94 1.77
N ILE A 148 -12.11 -12.68 2.96
CA ILE A 148 -12.15 -11.35 3.59
C ILE A 148 -10.76 -10.78 3.79
N SER A 149 -10.63 -9.46 3.68
CA SER A 149 -9.41 -8.74 4.01
C SER A 149 -9.71 -7.58 4.94
N PHE A 150 -8.84 -7.33 5.92
CA PHE A 150 -9.01 -6.27 6.90
C PHE A 150 -7.65 -5.80 7.44
N THR A 151 -7.66 -4.79 8.29
CA THR A 151 -6.45 -4.29 8.97
C THR A 151 -6.58 -4.38 10.48
N ASN A 152 -5.46 -4.61 11.16
CA ASN A 152 -5.33 -4.49 12.60
C ASN A 152 -3.97 -3.88 12.95
N GLY A 153 -3.95 -2.59 13.32
CA GLY A 153 -2.71 -1.83 13.44
C GLY A 153 -1.93 -1.84 12.13
N GLN A 154 -0.63 -2.13 12.19
CA GLN A 154 0.26 -2.21 11.02
C GLN A 154 0.06 -3.46 10.14
N TYR A 155 -0.84 -4.37 10.53
CA TYR A 155 -1.04 -5.62 9.81
C TYR A 155 -2.19 -5.49 8.82
N TYR A 156 -1.92 -5.86 7.57
CA TYR A 156 -2.92 -6.12 6.55
C TYR A 156 -3.13 -7.65 6.46
N ILE A 157 -4.36 -8.11 6.63
CA ILE A 157 -4.67 -9.52 6.86
C ILE A 157 -5.67 -9.99 5.81
N LYS A 158 -5.37 -11.11 5.13
CA LYS A 158 -6.26 -11.77 4.16
C LYS A 158 -6.60 -13.17 4.65
N LEU A 159 -7.87 -13.49 4.71
CA LEU A 159 -8.36 -14.84 4.95
C LEU A 159 -9.05 -15.33 3.69
N SER A 160 -8.56 -16.44 3.15
CA SER A 160 -9.16 -17.11 2.01
C SER A 160 -9.75 -18.44 2.46
N SER A 161 -10.95 -18.79 1.99
CA SER A 161 -11.56 -20.10 2.24
C SER A 161 -11.79 -20.85 0.94
N PHE A 162 -11.57 -22.16 0.96
CA PHE A 162 -11.93 -23.08 -0.13
C PHE A 162 -13.18 -23.91 0.21
N ASN A 163 -13.87 -23.56 1.31
CA ASN A 163 -15.09 -24.22 1.76
C ASN A 163 -16.10 -23.18 2.26
N ASP A 164 -17.31 -23.21 1.71
CA ASP A 164 -18.39 -22.26 2.03
C ASP A 164 -18.90 -22.37 3.48
N ASN A 165 -18.57 -23.44 4.19
CA ASN A 165 -19.04 -23.67 5.57
C ASN A 165 -18.10 -23.09 6.64
N VAL A 166 -17.06 -22.36 6.26
CA VAL A 166 -16.12 -21.74 7.21
C VAL A 166 -16.56 -20.31 7.52
N SER A 167 -16.76 -19.99 8.79
CA SER A 167 -16.95 -18.59 9.22
C SER A 167 -15.60 -17.88 9.30
N LEU A 168 -15.25 -17.17 8.22
CA LEU A 168 -14.02 -16.38 8.16
C LEU A 168 -14.01 -15.24 9.20
N GLU A 169 -15.18 -14.73 9.57
CA GLU A 169 -15.36 -13.65 10.54
C GLU A 169 -14.94 -14.08 11.95
N THR A 170 -15.28 -15.33 12.32
CA THR A 170 -14.88 -15.91 13.60
C THR A 170 -13.36 -16.08 13.67
N ILE A 171 -12.74 -16.56 12.59
CA ILE A 171 -11.29 -16.69 12.48
C ILE A 171 -10.62 -15.31 12.53
N ALA A 172 -11.12 -14.32 11.78
CA ALA A 172 -10.61 -12.95 11.78
C ALA A 172 -10.64 -12.33 13.18
N SER A 173 -11.76 -12.48 13.91
CA SER A 173 -11.89 -11.98 15.27
C SER A 173 -10.88 -12.60 16.24
N ARG A 174 -10.64 -13.91 16.12
CA ARG A 174 -9.63 -14.61 16.93
C ARG A 174 -8.20 -14.18 16.62
N ILE A 175 -7.87 -14.01 15.34
CA ILE A 175 -6.55 -13.51 14.90
C ILE A 175 -6.36 -12.07 15.38
N ALA A 176 -7.34 -11.21 15.22
CA ALA A 176 -7.22 -9.82 15.67
C ALA A 176 -7.07 -9.74 17.20
N GLY A 177 -7.83 -10.55 17.95
CA GLY A 177 -7.73 -10.61 19.41
C GLY A 177 -6.38 -11.08 19.94
N SER A 178 -5.61 -11.87 19.17
CA SER A 178 -4.26 -12.31 19.56
C SER A 178 -3.18 -11.24 19.34
N MET A 179 -3.48 -10.21 18.54
CA MET A 179 -2.55 -9.13 18.20
C MET A 179 -2.53 -7.98 19.23
N GLY A 180 -3.43 -7.99 20.20
CA GLY A 180 -3.58 -6.93 21.21
C GLY A 180 -4.58 -5.83 20.80
N GLU A 181 -4.67 -4.75 21.59
CA GLU A 181 -5.50 -3.59 21.22
C GLU A 181 -4.98 -2.97 19.92
N ALA A 182 -5.89 -2.79 18.96
CA ALA A 182 -5.60 -2.03 17.75
C ALA A 182 -5.20 -0.61 18.16
N ALA A 183 -4.01 -0.16 17.75
CA ALA A 183 -3.65 1.25 17.89
C ALA A 183 -4.72 2.09 17.19
N ASP A 184 -5.14 3.18 17.85
CA ASP A 184 -6.27 4.03 17.46
C ASP A 184 -6.32 4.24 15.94
N ALA A 185 -7.36 3.70 15.34
CA ALA A 185 -7.51 3.67 13.90
C ALA A 185 -7.78 5.09 13.39
N PHE A 186 -6.78 5.67 12.74
CA PHE A 186 -6.91 6.81 11.83
C PHE A 186 -7.11 8.20 12.43
N SER A 187 -6.42 8.53 13.53
CA SER A 187 -6.24 9.94 13.94
C SER A 187 -5.77 10.84 12.78
N GLU A 188 -5.07 10.24 11.80
CA GLU A 188 -4.58 10.84 10.58
C GLU A 188 -5.69 11.38 9.67
N PHE A 189 -6.91 10.84 9.75
CA PHE A 189 -8.06 11.31 8.98
C PHE A 189 -8.83 12.45 9.65
N SER A 190 -8.49 12.82 10.88
CA SER A 190 -9.22 13.86 11.64
C SER A 190 -9.13 15.25 11.00
N GLN A 191 -8.11 15.51 10.19
CA GLN A 191 -7.93 16.79 9.48
C GLN A 191 -8.68 16.86 8.14
N LEU A 192 -9.32 15.76 7.70
CA LEU A 192 -10.13 15.76 6.48
C LEU A 192 -11.53 16.33 6.78
N PRO A 193 -12.00 17.32 6.02
CA PRO A 193 -13.22 18.04 6.35
C PRO A 193 -14.48 17.22 6.06
N ASP A 194 -15.57 17.47 6.78
CA ASP A 194 -16.87 16.87 6.49
C ASP A 194 -17.68 17.79 5.56
N ILE A 195 -17.46 17.67 4.25
CA ILE A 195 -17.99 18.58 3.22
C ILE A 195 -18.97 17.94 2.24
N GLY A 196 -19.24 16.65 2.36
CA GLY A 196 -20.09 15.92 1.43
C GLY A 196 -20.10 14.43 1.68
N ILE A 197 -20.62 13.67 0.72
CA ILE A 197 -20.62 12.21 0.80
C ILE A 197 -19.21 11.72 0.50
N VAL A 198 -18.59 11.02 1.45
CA VAL A 198 -17.29 10.37 1.25
C VAL A 198 -17.48 9.21 0.28
N ALA A 199 -16.86 9.30 -0.90
CA ALA A 199 -16.87 8.25 -1.91
C ALA A 199 -15.72 7.26 -1.71
N ALA A 200 -14.53 7.76 -1.35
CA ALA A 200 -13.35 6.94 -1.08
C ALA A 200 -12.36 7.67 -0.18
N THR A 201 -11.53 6.92 0.54
CA THR A 201 -10.32 7.41 1.23
C THR A 201 -9.16 6.52 0.87
N ARG A 202 -8.04 7.09 0.41
CA ARG A 202 -6.85 6.37 -0.05
C ARG A 202 -5.61 6.88 0.65
N PHE A 203 -4.61 6.02 0.80
CA PHE A 203 -3.27 6.43 1.21
C PHE A 203 -2.28 6.05 0.12
N ILE A 204 -1.63 7.05 -0.47
CA ILE A 204 -0.67 6.89 -1.56
C ILE A 204 0.72 7.10 -0.99
N LYS A 205 1.47 5.99 -0.89
CA LYS A 205 2.80 5.99 -0.26
C LYS A 205 3.83 6.77 -1.08
N GLU A 206 3.80 6.67 -2.40
CA GLU A 206 4.78 7.28 -3.30
C GLU A 206 4.15 7.82 -4.58
N ALA A 207 4.76 8.87 -5.15
CA ALA A 207 4.48 9.44 -6.46
C ALA A 207 2.99 9.76 -6.72
N TYR A 208 2.33 10.43 -5.77
CA TYR A 208 0.94 10.84 -5.92
C TYR A 208 0.78 11.73 -7.17
N ARG A 209 -0.16 11.35 -8.05
CA ARG A 209 -0.37 11.98 -9.37
C ARG A 209 0.87 12.01 -10.27
N GLY A 210 1.79 11.06 -10.09
CA GLY A 210 3.03 10.97 -10.87
C GLY A 210 4.09 12.01 -10.49
N LEU A 211 3.95 12.66 -9.33
CA LEU A 211 4.92 13.62 -8.82
C LEU A 211 5.85 12.91 -7.82
N ASP A 212 7.07 12.57 -8.24
CA ASP A 212 8.04 11.82 -7.42
C ASP A 212 8.36 12.48 -6.05
N PHE A 213 8.18 13.80 -5.94
CA PHE A 213 8.40 14.54 -4.70
C PHE A 213 7.19 14.51 -3.74
N LEU A 214 6.05 13.98 -4.17
CA LEU A 214 4.79 14.02 -3.45
C LEU A 214 4.41 12.61 -2.96
N ASN A 215 4.88 12.32 -1.75
CA ASN A 215 4.79 11.01 -1.12
C ASN A 215 3.99 11.09 0.19
N ASN A 216 3.52 9.94 0.68
CA ASN A 216 2.73 9.81 1.92
C ASN A 216 1.47 10.70 1.92
N VAL A 217 0.69 10.62 0.85
CA VAL A 217 -0.52 11.42 0.67
C VAL A 217 -1.74 10.66 1.18
N ILE A 218 -2.57 11.32 1.97
CA ILE A 218 -3.94 10.86 2.27
C ILE A 218 -4.88 11.60 1.32
N GLU A 219 -5.60 10.87 0.47
CA GLU A 219 -6.62 11.43 -0.42
C GLU A 219 -8.02 11.04 0.07
N ARG A 220 -8.96 11.99 0.06
CA ARG A 220 -10.38 11.74 0.22
C ARG A 220 -11.16 12.30 -0.95
N GLU A 221 -11.99 11.45 -1.51
CA GLU A 221 -12.89 11.77 -2.61
C GLU A 221 -14.29 12.03 -2.05
N TYR A 222 -14.87 13.17 -2.42
CA TYR A 222 -16.21 13.59 -2.01
C TYR A 222 -17.11 13.76 -3.21
N VAL A 223 -18.38 13.40 -3.05
CA VAL A 223 -19.45 13.79 -3.97
C VAL A 223 -20.26 14.90 -3.32
N ILE A 224 -20.26 16.08 -3.96
CA ILE A 224 -20.96 17.29 -3.53
C ILE A 224 -21.86 17.75 -4.67
N ASN A 225 -23.18 17.75 -4.45
CA ASN A 225 -24.17 18.13 -5.46
C ASN A 225 -23.99 17.42 -6.83
N GLY A 226 -23.55 16.16 -6.81
CA GLY A 226 -23.29 15.37 -8.02
C GLY A 226 -21.95 15.63 -8.71
N SER A 227 -21.11 16.50 -8.16
CA SER A 227 -19.74 16.75 -8.65
C SER A 227 -18.71 16.12 -7.71
N THR A 228 -17.57 15.70 -8.27
CA THR A 228 -16.48 15.10 -7.51
C THR A 228 -15.45 16.15 -7.08
N VAL A 229 -15.03 16.08 -5.83
CA VAL A 229 -13.95 16.89 -5.25
C VAL A 229 -12.94 15.96 -4.60
N HIS A 230 -11.66 16.16 -4.89
CA HIS A 230 -10.57 15.40 -4.26
C HIS A 230 -9.81 16.33 -3.31
N ILE A 231 -9.69 15.93 -2.06
CA ILE A 231 -8.83 16.60 -1.08
C ILE A 231 -7.69 15.67 -0.77
N PHE A 232 -6.46 16.17 -0.91
CA PHE A 232 -5.29 15.46 -0.45
C PHE A 232 -4.62 16.21 0.69
N ILE A 233 -4.02 15.48 1.62
CA ILE A 233 -3.27 16.01 2.76
C ILE A 233 -1.92 15.30 2.85
N VAL A 234 -0.86 16.09 3.06
CA VAL A 234 0.43 15.62 3.56
C VAL A 234 0.64 16.28 4.92
N LYS A 235 0.97 15.49 5.95
CA LYS A 235 1.22 15.96 7.31
C LYS A 235 2.71 16.09 7.58
N GLN A 236 3.10 17.01 8.47
CA GLN A 236 4.49 17.27 8.83
C GLN A 236 5.22 16.05 9.43
N ASP A 237 4.50 15.13 10.07
CA ASP A 237 5.03 13.87 10.57
C ASP A 237 5.28 12.82 9.46
N MET A 238 4.76 13.06 8.25
CA MET A 238 4.90 12.21 7.08
C MET A 238 5.81 12.81 5.99
N GLY A 239 6.11 14.11 6.05
CA GLY A 239 6.99 14.77 5.09
C GLY A 239 7.34 16.20 5.51
N ASP A 240 8.45 16.71 4.98
CA ASP A 240 8.83 18.10 5.19
C ASP A 240 7.96 19.02 4.31
N ILE A 241 7.02 19.72 4.95
CA ILE A 241 6.06 20.58 4.26
C ILE A 241 6.75 21.71 3.51
N HIS A 242 7.88 22.22 4.02
CA HIS A 242 8.63 23.27 3.34
C HIS A 242 9.28 22.74 2.06
N GLU A 243 9.93 21.58 2.12
CA GLU A 243 10.57 20.95 0.95
C GLU A 243 9.56 20.57 -0.13
N ILE A 244 8.42 20.01 0.26
CA ILE A 244 7.34 19.64 -0.67
C ILE A 244 6.75 20.90 -1.31
N THR A 245 6.54 21.96 -0.54
CA THR A 245 6.05 23.24 -1.07
C THR A 245 7.04 23.82 -2.08
N GLU A 246 8.35 23.90 -1.76
CA GLU A 246 9.37 24.37 -2.71
C GLU A 246 9.40 23.52 -3.99
N SER A 247 9.20 22.20 -3.86
CA SER A 247 9.12 21.28 -5.01
C SER A 247 7.91 21.56 -5.90
N PHE A 248 6.73 21.82 -5.32
CA PHE A 248 5.56 22.28 -6.08
C PHE A 248 5.82 23.60 -6.80
N MET A 249 6.37 24.59 -6.09
CA MET A 249 6.63 25.92 -6.67
C MET A 249 7.65 25.84 -7.81
N LYS A 250 8.66 24.98 -7.68
CA LYS A 250 9.60 24.68 -8.76
C LYS A 250 8.90 24.00 -9.93
N TYR A 251 8.09 22.98 -9.67
CA TYR A 251 7.33 22.25 -10.69
C TYR A 251 6.44 23.20 -11.50
N PHE A 252 5.65 24.06 -10.86
CA PHE A 252 4.78 25.01 -11.56
C PHE A 252 5.56 25.95 -12.47
N ARG A 253 6.66 26.52 -11.98
CA ARG A 253 7.53 27.41 -12.78
C ARG A 253 8.15 26.71 -13.98
N GLN A 254 8.60 25.47 -13.81
CA GLN A 254 9.25 24.69 -14.88
C GLN A 254 8.26 24.20 -15.92
N SER A 255 7.04 23.86 -15.50
CA SER A 255 5.96 23.39 -16.37
C SER A 255 5.17 24.53 -17.01
N GLY A 256 5.44 25.79 -16.66
CA GLY A 256 4.70 26.95 -17.17
C GLY A 256 3.27 27.02 -16.66
N ILE A 257 2.98 26.42 -15.51
CA ILE A 257 1.67 26.43 -14.87
C ILE A 257 1.48 27.78 -14.17
N GLU A 258 0.37 28.46 -14.46
CA GLU A 258 0.05 29.73 -13.84
C GLU A 258 -0.48 29.51 -12.42
N PHE A 259 0.04 30.29 -11.46
CA PHE A 259 -0.46 30.29 -10.10
C PHE A 259 -0.40 31.68 -9.48
N SER A 260 -1.33 31.94 -8.55
CA SER A 260 -1.34 33.13 -7.70
C SER A 260 -1.28 32.71 -6.24
N SER A 261 -0.76 33.57 -5.35
CA SER A 261 -0.57 33.24 -3.94
C SER A 261 -1.21 34.30 -3.04
N ILE A 262 -1.92 33.87 -2.02
CA ILE A 262 -2.59 34.74 -1.05
C ILE A 262 -2.25 34.24 0.36
N ASN A 263 -1.70 35.12 1.19
CA ASN A 263 -1.45 34.81 2.60
C ASN A 263 -2.72 35.08 3.41
N ILE A 264 -3.18 34.09 4.17
CA ILE A 264 -4.37 34.16 5.02
C ILE A 264 -4.00 33.62 6.40
N LYS A 265 -3.95 34.50 7.41
CA LYS A 265 -3.51 34.16 8.78
C LYS A 265 -2.12 33.48 8.78
N ASN A 266 -2.04 32.22 9.23
CA ASN A 266 -0.83 31.41 9.29
C ASN A 266 -0.69 30.44 8.11
N SER A 267 -1.43 30.68 7.04
CA SER A 267 -1.48 29.81 5.86
C SER A 267 -1.22 30.61 4.58
N THR A 268 -0.72 29.92 3.56
CA THR A 268 -0.60 30.45 2.21
C THR A 268 -1.46 29.61 1.27
N VAL A 269 -2.37 30.26 0.53
CA VAL A 269 -3.18 29.62 -0.49
C VAL A 269 -2.59 29.96 -1.86
N HIS A 270 -2.18 28.93 -2.59
CA HIS A 270 -1.85 29.02 -4.00
C HIS A 270 -3.08 28.60 -4.81
N LYS A 271 -3.55 29.47 -5.71
CA LYS A 271 -4.56 29.11 -6.72
C LYS A 271 -3.83 28.79 -8.01
N ILE A 272 -4.03 27.59 -8.53
CA ILE A 272 -3.32 27.03 -9.67
C ILE A 272 -4.30 26.87 -10.83
N SER A 273 -3.89 27.28 -12.03
CA SER A 273 -4.60 27.00 -13.27
C SER A 273 -3.76 26.04 -14.11
N ASP A 274 -4.09 24.75 -13.99
CA ASP A 274 -3.35 23.66 -14.60
C ASP A 274 -4.04 23.21 -15.91
N PRO A 275 -3.31 23.15 -17.06
CA PRO A 275 -3.90 22.72 -18.33
C PRO A 275 -4.46 21.28 -18.34
N TYR A 276 -3.98 20.42 -17.44
CA TYR A 276 -4.32 18.99 -17.38
C TYR A 276 -5.29 18.69 -16.24
N GLU A 277 -5.12 19.33 -15.08
CA GLU A 277 -5.90 19.09 -13.87
C GLU A 277 -7.02 20.13 -13.63
N GLY A 278 -7.05 21.20 -14.44
CA GLY A 278 -7.99 22.31 -14.29
C GLY A 278 -7.57 23.30 -13.20
N ASP A 279 -8.53 24.09 -12.73
CA ASP A 279 -8.28 25.02 -11.63
C ASP A 279 -8.34 24.28 -10.28
N TRP A 280 -7.32 24.45 -9.46
CA TRP A 280 -7.23 23.80 -8.15
C TRP A 280 -6.48 24.68 -7.15
N SER A 281 -6.54 24.31 -5.87
CA SER A 281 -5.90 25.09 -4.79
C SER A 281 -4.93 24.23 -3.99
N LEU A 282 -3.77 24.79 -3.67
CA LEU A 282 -2.79 24.25 -2.73
C LEU A 282 -2.70 25.17 -1.51
N ILE A 283 -2.99 24.64 -0.33
CA ILE A 283 -3.01 25.37 0.93
C ILE A 283 -1.86 24.86 1.79
N VAL A 284 -0.94 25.76 2.13
CA VAL A 284 0.20 25.48 2.99
C VAL A 284 -0.15 25.93 4.41
N PHE A 285 -0.25 25.00 5.35
CA PHE A 285 -0.36 25.24 6.78
C PHE A 285 1.00 25.01 7.47
N PRO A 286 1.17 25.40 8.75
CA PRO A 286 2.42 25.16 9.47
C PRO A 286 2.77 23.68 9.67
N ASP A 287 1.78 22.80 9.76
CA ASP A 287 1.92 21.38 10.09
C ASP A 287 1.41 20.44 8.99
N SER A 288 0.90 20.99 7.90
CA SER A 288 0.29 20.21 6.82
C SER A 288 0.25 20.97 5.50
N LEU A 289 0.14 20.21 4.42
CA LEU A 289 -0.09 20.69 3.07
C LEU A 289 -1.38 20.05 2.57
N VAL A 290 -2.33 20.86 2.13
CA VAL A 290 -3.64 20.40 1.66
C VAL A 290 -3.83 20.86 0.23
N GLY A 291 -4.19 19.96 -0.68
CA GLY A 291 -4.63 20.37 -2.02
C GLY A 291 -6.05 19.93 -2.31
N VAL A 292 -6.75 20.74 -3.11
CA VAL A 292 -8.16 20.60 -3.41
C VAL A 292 -8.34 20.66 -4.92
N PHE A 293 -8.72 19.53 -5.52
CA PHE A 293 -8.95 19.36 -6.96
C PHE A 293 -10.43 19.12 -7.28
N GLY A 294 -10.79 19.27 -8.56
CA GLY A 294 -12.11 18.98 -9.09
C GLY A 294 -13.04 20.18 -9.06
N ALA A 295 -14.34 19.97 -8.85
CA ALA A 295 -15.34 21.04 -8.79
C ALA A 295 -15.29 21.81 -7.46
N ALA A 296 -14.08 22.17 -7.04
CA ALA A 296 -13.83 22.91 -5.82
C ALA A 296 -14.18 24.38 -6.03
N ASP A 297 -15.15 24.86 -5.27
CA ASP A 297 -15.42 26.30 -5.20
C ASP A 297 -14.62 26.95 -4.05
N ASP A 298 -14.61 28.28 -4.03
CA ASP A 298 -13.94 29.05 -2.98
C ASP A 298 -14.50 28.74 -1.58
N THR A 299 -15.72 28.19 -1.45
CA THR A 299 -16.33 27.90 -0.15
C THR A 299 -15.66 26.72 0.54
N ILE A 300 -15.23 25.69 -0.21
CA ILE A 300 -14.49 24.54 0.33
C ILE A 300 -13.14 24.98 0.90
N VAL A 301 -12.42 25.82 0.16
CA VAL A 301 -11.14 26.39 0.60
C VAL A 301 -11.32 27.23 1.86
N GLN A 302 -12.37 28.06 1.92
CA GLN A 302 -12.66 28.84 3.13
C GLN A 302 -12.97 27.96 4.34
N LYS A 303 -13.73 26.88 4.15
CA LYS A 303 -14.06 25.94 5.23
C LYS A 303 -12.82 25.26 5.80
N LEU A 304 -11.91 24.79 4.92
CA LEU A 304 -10.62 24.22 5.32
C LEU A 304 -9.76 25.20 6.14
N LEU A 305 -9.74 26.48 5.74
CA LEU A 305 -9.02 27.53 6.46
C LEU A 305 -9.64 27.86 7.84
N THR A 306 -10.94 27.62 8.03
CA THR A 306 -11.60 27.81 9.33
C THR A 306 -11.44 26.61 10.26
N GLU A 307 -11.50 25.39 9.74
CA GLU A 307 -11.41 24.15 10.53
C GLU A 307 -9.98 23.86 10.99
N SER A 308 -8.98 24.20 10.16
CA SER A 308 -7.55 23.99 10.49
C SER A 308 -6.96 25.10 11.39
N GLY A 309 -7.74 26.14 11.69
CA GLY A 309 -7.32 27.31 12.48
C GLY A 309 -7.86 27.35 13.92
N SER A 310 -8.44 26.25 14.40
CA SER A 310 -8.96 26.08 15.77
C SER A 310 -8.12 25.07 16.53
#